data_AF-A0A318NRP1-F1
#
_entry.id   AF-A0A318NRP1-F1
#
_cell.length_a   1.000
_cell.length_b   1.000
_cell.length_c   1.000
_cell.angle_alpha   90.00
_cell.angle_beta   90.00
_cell.angle_gamma   90.00
#
_symmetry.space_group_name_H-M   'P 1'
#
loop_
_entity.id
_entity.type
_entity.pdbx_description
1 polymer ?
#
loop_
_entity_poly.entity_id
_entity_poly.type
_entity_poly.pdbx_seq_one_letter_code
_entity_poly.pdbx_strand_id
1 'polypeptide(L)'
;MSWVEQLRATEAICRRAPSAHNTQPWRPEYHTDEITIDVDPARRLPDSDPTGRDLTLGIGAFVETCLIVSAELGLTVTVAPGPRLVPAAQRYATPFTIADIEARRVARGPYAPGYVDDAVLADLEPGIAHVPTRDLVSDLAVADRWMFGTPAVAVELRDWLRLSPRHPRYHLDGLTDRALSLSRTEARVLSAALRAYPVTRRLGLPALLAASGRGLLRYDGSVLVLLAADGDDQISSGRRLLRTWLALARHGLAVHPLSQLIDCPATAGRLAERVAGLPLAVFRVGRPRIAPVRSARRGEQSATQPG
;
A
#
# COMPACT_ATOMS: atom_id res chain seq x y z
N MET A 1 -12.81 -30.89 -6.09
CA MET A 1 -12.69 -29.43 -6.20
C MET A 1 -11.36 -29.14 -6.89
N SER A 2 -11.38 -28.46 -8.04
CA SER A 2 -10.16 -28.08 -8.76
C SER A 2 -9.31 -27.10 -7.94
N TRP A 3 -8.04 -26.92 -8.28
CA TRP A 3 -7.18 -25.94 -7.60
C TRP A 3 -7.73 -24.51 -7.76
N VAL A 4 -8.31 -24.20 -8.92
CA VAL A 4 -8.96 -22.91 -9.22
C VAL A 4 -10.16 -22.70 -8.30
N GLU A 5 -11.02 -23.70 -8.13
CA GLU A 5 -12.18 -23.63 -7.23
C GLU A 5 -11.75 -23.43 -5.77
N GLN A 6 -10.69 -24.11 -5.34
CA GLN A 6 -10.15 -23.97 -3.98
C GLN A 6 -9.58 -22.56 -3.73
N LEU A 7 -8.82 -22.01 -4.70
CA LEU A 7 -8.29 -20.65 -4.55
C LEU A 7 -9.38 -19.58 -4.64
N ARG A 8 -10.38 -19.78 -5.51
CA ARG A 8 -11.56 -18.92 -5.60
C ARG A 8 -12.34 -18.88 -4.28
N ALA A 9 -12.48 -20.02 -3.61
CA ALA A 9 -13.14 -20.10 -2.31
C ALA A 9 -12.40 -19.31 -1.20
N THR A 10 -11.09 -19.05 -1.37
CA THR A 10 -10.24 -18.31 -0.43
C THR A 10 -9.86 -16.90 -0.92
N GLU A 11 -10.50 -16.41 -1.99
CA GLU A 11 -10.20 -15.12 -2.63
C GLU A 11 -10.24 -13.94 -1.65
N ALA A 12 -11.11 -13.97 -0.64
CA ALA A 12 -11.19 -12.93 0.39
C ALA A 12 -9.85 -12.72 1.12
N ILE A 13 -9.06 -13.78 1.32
CA ILE A 13 -7.71 -13.71 1.88
C ILE A 13 -6.74 -13.10 0.86
N CYS A 14 -6.79 -13.52 -0.41
CA CYS A 14 -5.99 -12.93 -1.49
C CYS A 14 -6.18 -11.41 -1.59
N ARG A 15 -7.44 -10.95 -1.41
CA ARG A 15 -7.79 -9.53 -1.42
C ARG A 15 -7.16 -8.74 -0.27
N ARG A 16 -6.57 -9.37 0.75
CA ARG A 16 -5.82 -8.68 1.82
C ARG A 16 -4.51 -8.05 1.35
N ALA A 17 -4.10 -8.29 0.11
CA ALA A 17 -3.02 -7.56 -0.54
C ALA A 17 -3.14 -6.02 -0.35
N PRO A 18 -2.02 -5.29 -0.25
CA PRO A 18 -2.02 -3.83 -0.27
C PRO A 18 -2.20 -3.28 -1.69
N SER A 19 -2.77 -2.08 -1.79
CA SER A 19 -2.83 -1.27 -3.01
C SER A 19 -2.83 0.22 -2.64
N ALA A 20 -2.34 1.08 -3.54
CA ALA A 20 -2.41 2.52 -3.36
C ALA A 20 -3.84 2.96 -3.08
N HIS A 21 -4.02 3.86 -2.12
CA HIS A 21 -5.32 4.32 -1.61
C HIS A 21 -6.35 3.22 -1.27
N ASN A 22 -5.92 1.96 -1.12
CA ASN A 22 -6.81 0.82 -1.03
C ASN A 22 -7.79 0.71 -2.22
N THR A 23 -7.31 1.02 -3.44
CA THR A 23 -8.10 0.95 -4.67
C THR A 23 -8.50 -0.48 -5.02
N GLN A 24 -7.71 -1.48 -4.63
CA GLN A 24 -7.94 -2.91 -4.91
C GLN A 24 -8.19 -3.17 -6.41
N PRO A 25 -7.19 -2.86 -7.27
CA PRO A 25 -7.39 -2.75 -8.71
C PRO A 25 -7.48 -4.10 -9.44
N TRP A 26 -7.21 -5.20 -8.74
CA TRP A 26 -7.21 -6.54 -9.30
C TRP A 26 -8.62 -7.05 -9.63
N ARG A 27 -8.73 -7.70 -10.79
CA ARG A 27 -9.88 -8.46 -11.26
C ARG A 27 -9.41 -9.87 -11.62
N PRO A 28 -9.42 -10.83 -10.67
CA PRO A 28 -9.11 -12.22 -11.01
C PRO A 28 -10.20 -12.79 -11.90
N GLU A 29 -9.81 -13.42 -13.01
CA GLU A 29 -10.70 -14.17 -13.90
C GLU A 29 -10.32 -15.66 -13.82
N TYR A 30 -11.32 -16.48 -13.50
CA TYR A 30 -11.13 -17.89 -13.19
C TYR A 30 -11.48 -18.72 -14.43
N HIS A 31 -10.49 -19.41 -14.97
CA HIS A 31 -10.63 -20.33 -16.11
C HIS A 31 -10.52 -21.78 -15.62
N THR A 32 -10.55 -22.74 -16.54
CA THR A 32 -10.50 -24.17 -16.19
C THR A 32 -9.18 -24.57 -15.52
N ASP A 33 -8.04 -24.10 -16.03
CA ASP A 33 -6.70 -24.47 -15.55
C ASP A 33 -5.77 -23.28 -15.29
N GLU A 34 -6.29 -22.05 -15.31
CA GLU A 34 -5.52 -20.84 -14.99
C GLU A 34 -6.39 -19.76 -14.35
N ILE A 35 -5.73 -18.79 -13.72
CA ILE A 35 -6.38 -17.57 -13.22
C ILE A 35 -5.60 -16.38 -13.74
N THR A 36 -6.24 -15.54 -14.57
CA THR A 36 -5.64 -14.30 -15.07
C THR A 36 -5.95 -13.15 -14.11
N ILE A 37 -4.98 -12.27 -13.85
CA ILE A 37 -5.16 -11.12 -12.96
C ILE A 37 -5.21 -9.85 -13.79
N ASP A 38 -6.42 -9.43 -14.16
CA ASP A 38 -6.64 -8.19 -14.88
C ASP A 38 -6.70 -6.98 -13.95
N VAL A 39 -6.61 -5.79 -14.56
CA VAL A 39 -6.79 -4.50 -13.89
C VAL A 39 -8.18 -3.96 -14.18
N ASP A 40 -8.95 -3.65 -13.13
CA ASP A 40 -10.17 -2.85 -13.19
C ASP A 40 -9.80 -1.38 -13.55
N PRO A 41 -10.14 -0.89 -14.76
CA PRO A 41 -9.75 0.45 -15.20
C PRO A 41 -10.32 1.57 -14.31
N ALA A 42 -11.47 1.33 -13.67
CA ALA A 42 -12.09 2.29 -12.76
C ALA A 42 -11.37 2.43 -11.40
N ARG A 43 -10.31 1.64 -11.19
CA ARG A 43 -9.52 1.60 -9.95
C ARG A 43 -8.07 2.03 -10.15
N ARG A 44 -7.76 2.52 -11.34
CA ARG A 44 -6.50 3.21 -11.61
C ARG A 44 -6.49 4.57 -10.91
N LEU A 45 -5.29 5.12 -10.79
CA LEU A 45 -5.04 6.44 -10.24
C LEU A 45 -4.31 7.29 -11.29
N PRO A 46 -4.97 7.66 -12.42
CA PRO A 46 -4.30 8.37 -13.51
C PRO A 46 -3.60 9.66 -13.09
N ASP A 47 -4.06 10.33 -12.03
CA ASP A 47 -3.47 11.59 -11.58
C ASP A 47 -2.35 11.36 -10.54
N SER A 48 -2.57 10.47 -9.57
CA SER A 48 -1.62 10.22 -8.47
C SER A 48 -0.57 9.17 -8.80
N ASP A 49 -0.84 8.25 -9.73
CA ASP A 49 0.06 7.20 -10.22
C ASP A 49 0.04 7.15 -11.77
N PRO A 50 0.47 8.23 -12.44
CA PRO A 50 0.37 8.35 -13.91
C PRO A 50 1.22 7.30 -14.65
N THR A 51 2.25 6.75 -14.02
CA THR A 51 3.10 5.71 -14.60
C THR A 51 2.55 4.29 -14.36
N GLY A 52 1.52 4.14 -13.50
CA GLY A 52 0.97 2.84 -13.11
C GLY A 52 1.92 1.99 -12.26
N ARG A 53 2.92 2.61 -11.63
CA ARG A 53 3.91 1.92 -10.80
C ARG A 53 3.24 1.33 -9.56
N ASP A 54 2.51 2.15 -8.81
CA ASP A 54 1.85 1.71 -7.58
C ASP A 54 0.73 0.71 -7.89
N LEU A 55 0.03 0.89 -9.02
CA LEU A 55 -0.91 -0.08 -9.57
C LEU A 55 -0.25 -1.46 -9.76
N THR A 56 0.87 -1.52 -10.49
CA THR A 56 1.51 -2.78 -10.84
C THR A 56 2.17 -3.45 -9.63
N LEU A 57 2.74 -2.67 -8.72
CA LEU A 57 3.19 -3.18 -7.41
C LEU A 57 2.02 -3.81 -6.63
N GLY A 58 0.84 -3.18 -6.66
CA GLY A 58 -0.38 -3.73 -6.06
C GLY A 58 -0.83 -5.05 -6.70
N ILE A 59 -0.72 -5.19 -8.02
CA ILE A 59 -1.02 -6.46 -8.71
C ILE A 59 -0.01 -7.54 -8.35
N GLY A 60 1.29 -7.21 -8.33
CA GLY A 60 2.32 -8.14 -7.86
C GLY A 60 2.11 -8.60 -6.42
N ALA A 61 1.70 -7.68 -5.53
CA ALA A 61 1.36 -8.05 -4.17
C ALA A 61 0.11 -8.94 -4.09
N PHE A 62 -0.90 -8.74 -4.95
CA PHE A 62 -2.04 -9.64 -5.05
C PHE A 62 -1.64 -11.04 -5.50
N VAL A 63 -0.82 -11.15 -6.55
CA VAL A 63 -0.26 -12.41 -7.04
C VAL A 63 0.50 -13.14 -5.94
N GLU A 64 1.38 -12.45 -5.21
CA GLU A 64 2.13 -13.05 -4.11
C GLU A 64 1.21 -13.56 -2.99
N THR A 65 0.15 -12.82 -2.68
CA THR A 65 -0.85 -13.25 -1.68
C THR A 65 -1.52 -14.56 -2.13
N CYS A 66 -1.90 -14.67 -3.41
CA CYS A 66 -2.48 -15.89 -3.97
C CYS A 66 -1.51 -17.08 -3.92
N LEU A 67 -0.22 -16.86 -4.20
CA LEU A 67 0.80 -17.92 -4.14
C LEU A 67 1.00 -18.43 -2.71
N ILE A 68 1.03 -17.53 -1.71
CA ILE A 68 1.12 -17.90 -0.29
C ILE A 68 -0.10 -18.70 0.15
N VAL A 69 -1.31 -18.23 -0.18
CA VAL A 69 -2.56 -18.95 0.11
C VAL A 69 -2.55 -20.33 -0.54
N SER A 70 -2.15 -20.41 -1.82
CA SER A 70 -2.05 -21.68 -2.54
C SER A 70 -1.08 -22.65 -1.87
N ALA A 71 0.08 -22.17 -1.43
CA ALA A 71 1.08 -23.00 -0.76
C ALA A 71 0.55 -23.58 0.56
N GLU A 72 -0.17 -22.80 1.36
CA GLU A 72 -0.75 -23.24 2.63
C GLU A 72 -1.92 -24.23 2.45
N LEU A 73 -2.71 -24.05 1.37
CA LEU A 73 -3.72 -25.02 0.95
C LEU A 73 -3.12 -26.30 0.37
N GLY A 74 -1.80 -26.36 0.19
CA GLY A 74 -1.09 -27.49 -0.38
C GLY A 74 -1.12 -27.57 -1.91
N LEU A 75 -1.65 -26.55 -2.59
CA LEU A 75 -1.76 -26.45 -4.05
C LEU A 75 -0.39 -26.17 -4.70
N THR A 76 -0.17 -26.70 -5.91
CA THR A 76 1.04 -26.45 -6.70
C THR A 76 0.76 -25.45 -7.81
N VAL A 77 0.95 -24.17 -7.50
CA VAL A 77 0.67 -23.03 -8.39
C VAL A 77 1.92 -22.17 -8.53
N THR A 78 2.16 -21.66 -9.74
CA THR A 78 3.20 -20.67 -10.02
C THR A 78 2.63 -19.49 -10.79
N VAL A 79 3.42 -18.43 -10.96
CA VAL A 79 3.09 -17.27 -11.78
C VAL A 79 3.72 -17.38 -13.17
N ALA A 80 2.94 -17.08 -14.20
CA ALA A 80 3.36 -16.92 -15.59
C ALA A 80 3.23 -15.43 -16.03
N PRO A 81 3.94 -15.01 -17.09
CA PRO A 81 3.87 -13.63 -17.60
C PRO A 81 2.45 -13.17 -17.93
N GLY A 82 2.15 -11.88 -17.77
CA GLY A 82 0.81 -11.33 -18.00
C GLY A 82 -0.14 -11.58 -16.83
N PRO A 83 0.30 -11.20 -15.62
CA PRO A 83 0.16 -11.95 -14.36
C PRO A 83 -0.93 -13.03 -14.36
N ARG A 84 -0.52 -14.29 -14.64
CA ARG A 84 -1.40 -15.46 -14.59
C ARG A 84 -0.91 -16.46 -13.55
N LEU A 85 -1.83 -17.09 -12.84
CA LEU A 85 -1.55 -18.23 -11.98
C LEU A 85 -1.85 -19.52 -12.73
N VAL A 86 -0.89 -20.44 -12.77
CA VAL A 86 -0.96 -21.70 -13.51
C VAL A 86 -0.43 -22.86 -12.66
N PRO A 87 -0.79 -24.12 -12.97
CA PRO A 87 -0.25 -25.29 -12.31
C PRO A 87 1.27 -25.36 -12.39
N ALA A 88 1.88 -25.88 -11.33
CA ALA A 88 3.32 -26.12 -11.24
C ALA A 88 3.61 -27.55 -10.79
N ALA A 89 4.82 -28.02 -11.09
CA ALA A 89 5.30 -29.33 -10.64
C ALA A 89 5.59 -29.37 -9.13
N GLN A 90 5.92 -28.22 -8.54
CA GLN A 90 6.26 -28.10 -7.13
C GLN A 90 5.42 -27.01 -6.47
N ARG A 91 5.24 -27.15 -5.16
CA ARG A 91 4.59 -26.12 -4.34
C ARG A 91 5.45 -24.87 -4.32
N TYR A 92 4.80 -23.70 -4.37
CA TYR A 92 5.49 -22.44 -4.18
C TYR A 92 6.19 -22.39 -2.81
N ALA A 93 7.49 -22.14 -2.81
CA ALA A 93 8.28 -22.05 -1.59
C ALA A 93 8.12 -20.66 -0.98
N THR A 94 7.57 -20.59 0.22
CA THR A 94 7.40 -19.36 0.99
C THR A 94 7.48 -19.63 2.48
N PRO A 95 8.10 -18.75 3.27
CA PRO A 95 8.09 -18.85 4.74
C PRO A 95 6.83 -18.23 5.37
N PHE A 96 5.94 -17.64 4.55
CA PHE A 96 4.76 -16.91 5.00
C PHE A 96 3.49 -17.76 4.92
N THR A 97 2.52 -17.37 5.72
CA THR A 97 1.21 -18.03 5.88
C THR A 97 0.06 -17.03 5.67
N ILE A 98 -1.16 -17.55 5.60
CA ILE A 98 -2.43 -16.84 5.69
C ILE A 98 -2.46 -15.99 6.96
N ALA A 99 -1.96 -16.51 8.09
CA ALA A 99 -1.89 -15.74 9.32
C ALA A 99 -1.01 -14.49 9.19
N ASP A 100 0.11 -14.56 8.47
CA ASP A 100 0.97 -13.39 8.20
C ASP A 100 0.23 -12.34 7.33
N ILE A 101 -0.45 -12.80 6.28
CA ILE A 101 -1.29 -11.95 5.41
C ILE A 101 -2.38 -11.24 6.24
N GLU A 102 -3.04 -11.99 7.11
CA GLU A 102 -4.11 -11.52 7.97
C GLU A 102 -3.62 -10.69 9.14
N ALA A 103 -2.38 -10.79 9.58
CA ALA A 103 -1.79 -9.98 10.64
C ALA A 103 -1.24 -8.65 10.11
N ARG A 104 -0.72 -8.61 8.88
CA ARG A 104 -0.12 -7.41 8.28
C ARG A 104 -1.06 -6.21 8.24
N ARG A 105 -0.60 -5.04 8.70
CA ARG A 105 -1.36 -3.78 8.68
C ARG A 105 -0.52 -2.61 8.19
N VAL A 106 -1.20 -1.58 7.73
CA VAL A 106 -0.62 -0.26 7.45
C VAL A 106 -1.04 0.69 8.55
N ALA A 107 -0.10 1.42 9.15
CA ALA A 107 -0.38 2.35 10.24
C ALA A 107 0.04 3.77 9.85
N ARG A 108 -0.91 4.72 9.86
CA ARG A 108 -0.64 6.11 9.46
C ARG A 108 -0.50 7.09 10.64
N GLY A 109 -0.80 6.61 11.84
CA GLY A 109 -0.67 7.39 13.07
C GLY A 109 0.78 7.59 13.54
N PRO A 110 0.98 8.05 14.78
CA PRO A 110 2.30 8.24 15.39
C PRO A 110 3.04 6.93 15.64
N TYR A 111 4.37 6.96 15.55
CA TYR A 111 5.26 5.83 15.79
C TYR A 111 6.11 6.07 17.04
N ALA A 112 6.56 5.01 17.70
CA ALA A 112 7.60 5.11 18.71
C ALA A 112 8.94 5.49 18.04
N PRO A 113 9.76 6.37 18.66
CA PRO A 113 11.13 6.61 18.21
C PRO A 113 11.98 5.34 18.30
N GLY A 114 12.96 5.24 17.41
CA GLY A 114 13.85 4.10 17.26
C GLY A 114 14.00 3.69 15.80
N TYR A 115 15.21 3.29 15.45
CA TYR A 115 15.51 2.71 14.14
C TYR A 115 15.10 1.24 14.09
N VAL A 116 14.91 0.73 12.88
CA VAL A 116 14.78 -0.71 12.62
C VAL A 116 16.14 -1.36 12.85
N ASP A 117 16.16 -2.43 13.62
CA ASP A 117 17.40 -3.14 13.96
C ASP A 117 18.03 -3.79 12.73
N ASP A 118 19.37 -3.85 12.66
CA ASP A 118 20.11 -4.42 11.53
C ASP A 118 19.74 -5.88 11.25
N ALA A 119 19.44 -6.65 12.29
CA ALA A 119 18.98 -8.03 12.17
C ALA A 119 17.64 -8.13 11.43
N VAL A 120 16.75 -7.15 11.61
CA VAL A 120 15.49 -7.07 10.87
C VAL A 120 15.76 -6.67 9.42
N LEU A 121 16.67 -5.72 9.18
CA LEU A 121 17.03 -5.30 7.82
C LEU A 121 17.65 -6.45 7.01
N ALA A 122 18.47 -7.29 7.65
CA ALA A 122 19.09 -8.46 7.03
C ALA A 122 18.09 -9.58 6.67
N ASP A 123 16.90 -9.59 7.28
CA ASP A 123 15.81 -10.54 7.01
C ASP A 123 14.90 -10.09 5.85
N LEU A 124 15.07 -8.86 5.34
CA LEU A 124 14.25 -8.33 4.25
C LEU A 124 14.73 -8.83 2.88
N GLU A 125 13.85 -8.67 1.89
CA GLU A 125 14.21 -8.88 0.49
C GLU A 125 15.40 -8.00 0.08
N PRO A 126 16.24 -8.43 -0.89
CA PRO A 126 17.32 -7.60 -1.39
C PRO A 126 16.80 -6.29 -1.99
N GLY A 127 17.68 -5.31 -2.18
CA GLY A 127 17.32 -4.02 -2.81
C GLY A 127 16.45 -3.12 -1.93
N ILE A 128 16.64 -3.17 -0.61
CA ILE A 128 16.05 -2.23 0.34
C ILE A 128 17.13 -1.25 0.80
N ALA A 129 16.90 0.05 0.59
CA ALA A 129 17.71 1.11 1.17
C ALA A 129 17.06 1.63 2.46
N HIS A 130 17.88 1.89 3.49
CA HIS A 130 17.44 2.51 4.73
C HIS A 130 17.83 3.99 4.75
N VAL A 131 16.87 4.83 5.14
CA VAL A 131 17.05 6.28 5.27
C VAL A 131 16.47 6.73 6.61
N PRO A 132 17.21 7.51 7.42
CA PRO A 132 16.65 8.13 8.61
C PRO A 132 15.45 9.03 8.27
N THR A 133 14.39 8.98 9.08
CA THR A 133 13.20 9.82 8.91
C THR A 133 13.54 11.31 8.83
N ARG A 134 14.47 11.79 9.65
CA ARG A 134 14.88 13.21 9.71
C ARG A 134 15.45 13.73 8.40
N ASP A 135 16.12 12.87 7.65
CA ASP A 135 16.76 13.23 6.38
C ASP A 135 15.74 13.52 5.27
N LEU A 136 14.51 13.05 5.43
CA LEU A 136 13.42 13.20 4.45
C LEU A 136 12.38 14.26 4.87
N VAL A 137 12.59 14.99 5.98
CA VAL A 137 11.64 15.99 6.47
C VAL A 137 11.42 17.12 5.47
N SER A 138 12.50 17.64 4.87
CA SER A 138 12.42 18.70 3.86
C SER A 138 11.75 18.21 2.58
N ASP A 139 12.10 17.01 2.14
CA ASP A 139 11.56 16.39 0.94
C ASP A 139 10.07 16.08 1.10
N LEU A 140 9.66 15.53 2.24
CA LEU A 140 8.25 15.28 2.52
C LEU A 140 7.44 16.59 2.47
N ALA A 141 7.98 17.68 3.02
CA ALA A 141 7.30 18.97 2.98
C ALA A 141 7.15 19.51 1.54
N VAL A 142 8.10 19.25 0.65
CA VAL A 142 8.00 19.59 -0.78
C VAL A 142 6.97 18.70 -1.48
N ALA A 143 7.04 17.39 -1.24
CA ALA A 143 6.15 16.40 -1.82
C ALA A 143 4.68 16.64 -1.41
N ASP A 144 4.41 16.91 -0.13
CA ASP A 144 3.06 17.22 0.35
C ASP A 144 2.52 18.51 -0.28
N ARG A 145 3.35 19.54 -0.45
CA ARG A 145 2.96 20.78 -1.16
C ARG A 145 2.65 20.52 -2.62
N TRP A 146 3.41 19.66 -3.28
CA TRP A 146 3.15 19.27 -4.66
C TRP A 146 1.84 18.48 -4.77
N MET A 147 1.63 17.48 -3.90
CA MET A 147 0.43 16.63 -3.89
C MET A 147 -0.83 17.46 -3.69
N PHE A 148 -0.87 18.30 -2.64
CA PHE A 148 -2.04 19.15 -2.38
C PHE A 148 -2.11 20.39 -3.27
N GLY A 149 -1.01 20.81 -3.89
CA GLY A 149 -0.97 21.93 -4.84
C GLY A 149 -1.39 21.54 -6.25
N THR A 150 -1.36 20.25 -6.58
CA THR A 150 -1.76 19.71 -7.89
C THR A 150 -3.25 19.39 -7.86
N PRO A 151 -4.12 20.13 -8.59
CA PRO A 151 -5.56 19.99 -8.44
C PRO A 151 -6.11 18.60 -8.74
N ALA A 152 -5.60 17.95 -9.79
CA ALA A 152 -6.08 16.63 -10.22
C ALA A 152 -5.77 15.57 -9.15
N VAL A 153 -4.54 15.51 -8.66
CA VAL A 153 -4.10 14.65 -7.55
C VAL A 153 -4.92 14.88 -6.29
N ALA A 154 -5.15 16.14 -5.88
CA ALA A 154 -5.92 16.44 -4.68
C ALA A 154 -7.40 16.02 -4.79
N VAL A 155 -8.00 16.15 -5.99
CA VAL A 155 -9.36 15.70 -6.27
C VAL A 155 -9.45 14.17 -6.28
N GLU A 156 -8.51 13.49 -6.92
CA GLU A 156 -8.45 12.03 -6.94
C GLU A 156 -8.26 11.47 -5.53
N LEU A 157 -7.34 12.04 -4.73
CA LEU A 157 -7.16 11.68 -3.32
C LEU A 157 -8.48 11.80 -2.55
N ARG A 158 -9.19 12.94 -2.67
CA ARG A 158 -10.50 13.16 -2.03
C ARG A 158 -11.48 12.03 -2.38
N ASP A 159 -11.53 11.63 -3.65
CA ASP A 159 -12.47 10.62 -4.14
C ASP A 159 -12.15 9.21 -3.63
N TRP A 160 -10.93 8.99 -3.14
CA TRP A 160 -10.50 7.77 -2.45
C TRP A 160 -10.52 7.83 -0.92
N LEU A 161 -10.86 8.98 -0.32
CA LEU A 161 -11.06 9.07 1.13
C LEU A 161 -12.49 8.68 1.56
N ARG A 162 -12.60 8.04 2.72
CA ARG A 162 -13.84 7.60 3.36
C ARG A 162 -13.90 8.18 4.78
N LEU A 163 -14.01 9.49 4.91
CA LEU A 163 -13.85 10.21 6.18
C LEU A 163 -15.08 10.16 7.11
N SER A 164 -16.03 9.29 6.82
CA SER A 164 -17.24 9.11 7.63
C SER A 164 -17.76 7.68 7.45
N PRO A 165 -18.13 6.98 8.55
CA PRO A 165 -18.78 5.67 8.48
C PRO A 165 -20.06 5.63 7.63
N ARG A 166 -20.69 6.79 7.39
CA ARG A 166 -21.88 6.91 6.54
C ARG A 166 -21.55 6.92 5.03
N HIS A 167 -20.27 6.92 4.65
CA HIS A 167 -19.89 6.88 3.24
C HIS A 167 -20.32 5.53 2.64
N PRO A 168 -21.00 5.49 1.49
CA PRO A 168 -21.57 4.25 0.94
C PRO A 168 -20.52 3.15 0.68
N ARG A 169 -19.29 3.54 0.35
CA ARG A 169 -18.14 2.64 0.15
C ARG A 169 -17.24 2.42 1.38
N TYR A 170 -17.64 2.85 2.58
CA TYR A 170 -16.76 2.85 3.77
C TYR A 170 -16.19 1.46 4.11
N HIS A 171 -16.99 0.41 3.92
CA HIS A 171 -16.62 -0.98 4.19
C HIS A 171 -16.14 -1.74 2.95
N LEU A 172 -15.85 -1.05 1.84
CA LEU A 172 -15.50 -1.67 0.56
C LEU A 172 -14.07 -1.34 0.13
N ASP A 173 -13.71 -0.06 0.12
CA ASP A 173 -12.45 0.43 -0.44
C ASP A 173 -12.06 1.82 0.10
N GLY A 174 -10.94 2.37 -0.37
CA GLY A 174 -10.51 3.70 0.01
C GLY A 174 -9.86 3.75 1.40
N LEU A 175 -9.40 4.95 1.76
CA LEU A 175 -8.79 5.24 3.06
C LEU A 175 -9.83 5.82 4.01
N THR A 176 -10.19 5.07 5.05
CA THR A 176 -11.12 5.53 6.08
C THR A 176 -10.47 6.51 7.06
N ASP A 177 -11.27 7.29 7.77
CA ASP A 177 -10.82 8.08 8.92
C ASP A 177 -10.01 7.24 9.92
N ARG A 178 -10.45 6.00 10.16
CA ARG A 178 -9.74 5.04 11.02
C ARG A 178 -8.40 4.58 10.43
N ALA A 179 -8.33 4.31 9.13
CA ALA A 179 -7.08 3.95 8.45
C ALA A 179 -6.05 5.09 8.41
N LEU A 180 -6.54 6.33 8.47
CA LEU A 180 -5.73 7.55 8.58
C LEU A 180 -5.42 7.92 10.04
N SER A 181 -5.93 7.17 11.03
CA SER A 181 -5.78 7.48 12.46
C SER A 181 -6.32 8.86 12.86
N LEU A 182 -7.39 9.32 12.20
CA LEU A 182 -8.02 10.61 12.46
C LEU A 182 -9.10 10.49 13.55
N SER A 183 -9.19 11.51 14.39
CA SER A 183 -10.37 11.75 15.22
C SER A 183 -11.58 12.16 14.37
N ARG A 184 -12.78 12.08 14.95
CA ARG A 184 -14.02 12.49 14.26
C ARG A 184 -14.02 13.96 13.85
N THR A 185 -13.38 14.82 14.62
CA THR A 185 -13.28 16.26 14.33
C THR A 185 -12.30 16.50 13.18
N GLU A 186 -11.10 15.91 13.23
CA GLU A 186 -10.12 16.00 12.15
C GLU A 186 -10.68 15.47 10.83
N ALA A 187 -11.37 14.33 10.85
CA ALA A 187 -12.01 13.75 9.67
C ALA A 187 -13.08 14.68 9.05
N ARG A 188 -13.90 15.34 9.89
CA ARG A 188 -14.89 16.33 9.42
C ARG A 188 -14.23 17.58 8.83
N VAL A 189 -13.19 18.11 9.49
CA VAL A 189 -12.44 19.28 9.02
C VAL A 189 -11.78 18.97 7.68
N LEU A 190 -11.07 17.84 7.57
CA LEU A 190 -10.45 17.40 6.33
C LEU A 190 -11.50 17.19 5.22
N SER A 191 -12.65 16.57 5.54
CA SER A 191 -13.73 16.39 4.57
C SER A 191 -14.29 17.73 4.07
N ALA A 192 -14.52 18.69 4.96
CA ALA A 192 -15.00 20.02 4.59
C ALA A 192 -13.96 20.77 3.73
N ALA A 193 -12.69 20.74 4.14
CA ALA A 193 -11.57 21.32 3.39
C ALA A 193 -11.50 20.76 1.96
N LEU A 194 -11.49 19.44 1.80
CA LEU A 194 -11.39 18.81 0.47
C LEU A 194 -12.64 19.04 -0.40
N ARG A 195 -13.83 19.21 0.19
CA ARG A 195 -15.03 19.61 -0.56
C ARG A 195 -14.94 21.06 -1.04
N ALA A 196 -14.41 21.95 -0.21
CA ALA A 196 -14.20 23.35 -0.55
C ALA A 196 -12.98 23.58 -1.46
N TYR A 197 -12.11 22.57 -1.64
CA TYR A 197 -10.85 22.67 -2.36
C TYR A 197 -10.96 23.29 -3.76
N PRO A 198 -11.92 22.92 -4.63
CA PRO A 198 -12.02 23.51 -5.97
C PRO A 198 -12.14 25.05 -5.94
N VAL A 199 -12.80 25.61 -4.93
CA VAL A 199 -13.05 27.05 -4.78
C VAL A 199 -11.95 27.74 -3.97
N THR A 200 -11.42 27.07 -2.94
CA THR A 200 -10.50 27.66 -1.96
C THR A 200 -9.03 27.38 -2.25
N ARG A 201 -8.70 26.62 -3.30
CA ARG A 201 -7.30 26.29 -3.66
C ARG A 201 -6.41 27.52 -3.86
N ARG A 202 -6.96 28.63 -4.35
CA ARG A 202 -6.25 29.91 -4.54
C ARG A 202 -6.09 30.72 -3.25
N LEU A 203 -6.73 30.31 -2.16
CA LEU A 203 -6.74 31.00 -0.86
C LEU A 203 -5.80 30.34 0.16
N GLY A 204 -4.87 29.51 -0.29
CA GLY A 204 -3.84 28.90 0.58
C GLY A 204 -4.24 27.58 1.26
N LEU A 205 -5.44 27.05 1.01
CA LEU A 205 -5.85 25.74 1.54
C LEU A 205 -4.84 24.60 1.22
N PRO A 206 -4.25 24.49 0.01
CA PRO A 206 -3.24 23.49 -0.30
C PRO A 206 -2.06 23.53 0.68
N ALA A 207 -1.57 24.73 1.01
CA ALA A 207 -0.45 24.90 1.91
C ALA A 207 -0.80 24.48 3.35
N LEU A 208 -2.04 24.73 3.77
CA LEU A 208 -2.55 24.30 5.08
C LEU A 208 -2.70 22.77 5.15
N LEU A 209 -3.23 22.13 4.11
CA LEU A 209 -3.30 20.67 4.02
C LEU A 209 -1.90 20.04 4.05
N ALA A 210 -0.96 20.58 3.26
CA ALA A 210 0.44 20.14 3.28
C ALA A 210 1.13 20.38 4.64
N ALA A 211 0.70 21.39 5.40
CA ALA A 211 1.25 21.65 6.72
C ALA A 211 0.88 20.59 7.77
N SER A 212 -0.23 19.86 7.58
CA SER A 212 -0.68 18.81 8.49
C SER A 212 0.31 17.63 8.61
N GLY A 213 1.11 17.38 7.57
CA GLY A 213 2.12 16.31 7.54
C GLY A 213 3.48 16.69 8.13
N ARG A 214 3.72 17.96 8.50
CA ARG A 214 5.07 18.47 8.85
C ARG A 214 5.76 17.73 9.99
N GLY A 215 5.01 17.14 10.91
CA GLY A 215 5.54 16.38 12.04
C GLY A 215 5.82 14.90 11.75
N LEU A 216 5.37 14.38 10.60
CA LEU A 216 5.30 12.93 10.35
C LEU A 216 6.65 12.22 10.42
N LEU A 217 7.73 12.90 10.03
CA LEU A 217 9.11 12.38 10.02
C LEU A 217 10.05 13.10 11.01
N ARG A 218 9.53 13.98 11.86
CA ARG A 218 10.32 14.78 12.83
C ARG A 218 10.60 14.02 14.12
N TYR A 219 11.17 12.83 14.00
CA TYR A 219 11.59 11.98 15.11
C TYR A 219 12.70 11.05 14.63
N ASP A 220 13.37 10.35 15.55
CA ASP A 220 14.38 9.35 15.19
C ASP A 220 13.71 8.04 14.82
N GLY A 221 13.82 7.63 13.55
CA GLY A 221 13.25 6.39 13.04
C GLY A 221 13.64 6.08 11.61
N SER A 222 13.01 5.05 11.04
CA SER A 222 13.39 4.52 9.73
C SER A 222 12.35 4.77 8.63
N VAL A 223 12.86 5.15 7.46
CA VAL A 223 12.19 4.99 6.17
C VAL A 223 12.94 3.93 5.38
N LEU A 224 12.19 3.02 4.77
CA LEU A 224 12.74 2.02 3.85
C LEU A 224 12.28 2.34 2.42
N VAL A 225 13.19 2.10 1.48
CA VAL A 225 12.97 2.32 0.05
C VAL A 225 13.23 1.01 -0.68
N LEU A 226 12.21 0.47 -1.33
CA LEU A 226 12.36 -0.64 -2.26
C LEU A 226 12.90 -0.11 -3.58
N LEU A 227 14.01 -0.67 -4.03
CA LEU A 227 14.67 -0.34 -5.28
C LEU A 227 14.32 -1.35 -6.38
N ALA A 228 14.28 -0.87 -7.62
CA ALA A 228 14.25 -1.73 -8.78
C ALA A 228 15.49 -2.63 -8.78
N ALA A 229 15.30 -3.91 -9.12
CA ALA A 229 16.41 -4.83 -9.38
C ALA A 229 16.55 -5.06 -10.89
N ASP A 230 17.76 -5.36 -11.33
CA ASP A 230 18.02 -5.67 -12.73
C ASP A 230 17.26 -6.93 -13.16
N GLY A 231 16.53 -6.83 -14.26
CA GLY A 231 15.75 -7.94 -14.82
C GLY A 231 14.41 -8.22 -14.14
N ASP A 232 14.09 -7.55 -13.02
CA ASP A 232 12.77 -7.67 -12.39
C ASP A 232 11.71 -6.97 -13.25
N ASP A 233 10.63 -7.68 -13.56
CA ASP A 233 9.41 -7.02 -13.99
C ASP A 233 8.71 -6.34 -12.79
N GLN A 234 7.79 -5.42 -13.10
CA GLN A 234 7.07 -4.67 -12.06
C GLN A 234 6.19 -5.59 -11.19
N ILE A 235 5.75 -6.75 -11.71
CA ILE A 235 4.99 -7.75 -10.95
C ILE A 235 5.88 -8.37 -9.88
N SER A 236 7.10 -8.79 -10.22
CA SER A 236 8.10 -9.34 -9.31
C SER A 236 8.48 -8.33 -8.22
N SER A 237 8.58 -7.06 -8.59
CA SER A 237 8.76 -5.96 -7.63
C SER A 237 7.60 -5.85 -6.63
N GLY A 238 6.35 -6.00 -7.08
CA GLY A 238 5.18 -6.01 -6.21
C GLY A 238 5.14 -7.20 -5.25
N ARG A 239 5.60 -8.37 -5.72
CA ARG A 239 5.76 -9.56 -4.90
C ARG A 239 6.83 -9.37 -3.81
N ARG A 240 7.98 -8.78 -4.16
CA ARG A 240 9.04 -8.40 -3.20
C ARG A 240 8.55 -7.38 -2.17
N LEU A 241 7.74 -6.41 -2.61
CA LEU A 241 7.12 -5.43 -1.70
C LEU A 241 6.25 -6.13 -0.65
N LEU A 242 5.40 -7.09 -1.06
CA LEU A 242 4.57 -7.82 -0.09
C LEU A 242 5.42 -8.63 0.88
N ARG A 243 6.38 -9.43 0.39
CA ARG A 243 7.26 -10.25 1.24
C ARG A 243 8.01 -9.39 2.27
N THR A 244 8.53 -8.24 1.84
CA THR A 244 9.15 -7.24 2.73
C THR A 244 8.19 -6.79 3.82
N TRP A 245 6.95 -6.46 3.49
CA TRP A 245 5.97 -6.00 4.47
C TRP A 245 5.47 -7.11 5.41
N LEU A 246 5.45 -8.37 4.96
CA LEU A 246 5.15 -9.52 5.80
C LEU A 246 6.29 -9.81 6.79
N ALA A 247 7.54 -9.77 6.34
CA ALA A 247 8.71 -9.90 7.21
C ALA A 247 8.72 -8.82 8.31
N LEU A 248 8.53 -7.55 7.94
CA LEU A 248 8.39 -6.45 8.91
C LEU A 248 7.26 -6.69 9.92
N ALA A 249 6.11 -7.21 9.47
CA ALA A 249 4.98 -7.50 10.36
C ALA A 249 5.29 -8.62 11.36
N ARG A 250 6.06 -9.66 10.98
CA ARG A 250 6.52 -10.72 11.90
C ARG A 250 7.41 -10.18 13.02
N HIS A 251 8.16 -9.11 12.75
CA HIS A 251 8.94 -8.36 13.75
C HIS A 251 8.11 -7.35 14.55
N GLY A 252 6.78 -7.34 14.39
CA GLY A 252 5.87 -6.41 15.07
C GLY A 252 5.95 -4.97 14.57
N LEU A 253 6.49 -4.76 13.36
CA LEU A 253 6.63 -3.44 12.75
C LEU A 253 5.50 -3.20 11.75
N ALA A 254 5.01 -1.96 11.70
CA ALA A 254 4.00 -1.53 10.73
C ALA A 254 4.62 -0.58 9.71
N VAL A 255 4.02 -0.51 8.53
CA VAL A 255 4.47 0.39 7.45
C VAL A 255 3.49 1.55 7.25
N HIS A 256 4.00 2.69 6.79
CA HIS A 256 3.25 3.83 6.28
C HIS A 256 3.81 4.22 4.90
N PRO A 257 3.12 3.90 3.79
CA PRO A 257 3.55 4.33 2.44
C PRO A 257 3.61 5.84 2.31
N LEU A 258 4.66 6.34 1.65
CA LEU A 258 4.95 7.76 1.40
C LEU A 258 5.22 7.99 -0.10
N SER A 259 4.36 7.45 -0.98
CA SER A 259 4.54 7.51 -2.44
C SER A 259 4.75 8.93 -2.95
N GLN A 260 4.21 9.96 -2.28
CA GLN A 260 4.40 11.35 -2.70
C GLN A 260 5.87 11.77 -2.82
N LEU A 261 6.79 11.13 -2.06
CA LEU A 261 8.23 11.38 -2.16
C LEU A 261 8.83 10.97 -3.52
N ILE A 262 8.21 10.00 -4.19
CA ILE A 262 8.63 9.46 -5.50
C ILE A 262 7.67 9.82 -6.63
N ASP A 263 6.51 10.38 -6.32
CA ASP A 263 5.56 10.92 -7.30
C ASP A 263 5.85 12.40 -7.60
N CYS A 264 6.30 13.15 -6.61
CA CYS A 264 6.69 14.54 -6.80
C CYS A 264 7.99 14.63 -7.63
N PRO A 265 7.97 15.26 -8.82
CA PRO A 265 9.15 15.31 -9.70
C PRO A 265 10.38 15.92 -9.03
N ALA A 266 10.18 16.88 -8.11
CA ALA A 266 11.27 17.56 -7.43
C ALA A 266 11.96 16.67 -6.37
N THR A 267 11.24 15.74 -5.73
CA THR A 267 11.81 14.88 -4.67
C THR A 267 12.23 13.52 -5.19
N ALA A 268 11.61 13.03 -6.27
CA ALA A 268 11.91 11.72 -6.85
C ALA A 268 13.39 11.58 -7.22
N GLY A 269 13.96 12.58 -7.93
CA GLY A 269 15.38 12.58 -8.29
C GLY A 269 16.31 12.63 -7.09
N ARG A 270 16.02 13.49 -6.11
CA ARG A 270 16.82 13.59 -4.87
C ARG A 270 16.82 12.29 -4.07
N LEU A 271 15.68 11.60 -4.00
CA LEU A 271 15.61 10.32 -3.32
C LEU A 271 16.39 9.24 -4.08
N ALA A 272 16.26 9.19 -5.42
CA ALA A 272 17.01 8.25 -6.25
C ALA A 272 18.53 8.42 -6.10
N GLU A 273 19.01 9.67 -6.09
CA GLU A 273 20.42 9.98 -5.82
C GLU A 273 20.85 9.52 -4.42
N ARG A 274 20.04 9.82 -3.39
CA ARG A 274 20.33 9.46 -2.00
C ARG A 274 20.47 7.95 -1.79
N VAL A 275 19.63 7.16 -2.45
CA VAL A 275 19.63 5.69 -2.32
C VAL A 275 20.46 4.98 -3.39
N ALA A 276 21.09 5.74 -4.30
CA ALA A 276 21.88 5.23 -5.43
C ALA A 276 21.14 4.16 -6.25
N GLY A 277 19.87 4.39 -6.59
CA GLY A 277 19.05 3.44 -7.34
C GLY A 277 17.66 4.00 -7.67
N LEU A 278 16.88 3.25 -8.47
CA LEU A 278 15.53 3.65 -8.85
C LEU A 278 14.51 3.26 -7.75
N PRO A 279 13.91 4.23 -7.03
CA PRO A 279 12.91 3.92 -5.99
C PRO A 279 11.60 3.44 -6.61
N LEU A 280 11.11 2.29 -6.16
CA LEU A 280 9.81 1.74 -6.53
C LEU A 280 8.73 1.96 -5.47
N ALA A 281 9.10 1.87 -4.20
CA ALA A 281 8.19 2.15 -3.09
C ALA A 281 8.94 2.75 -1.91
N VAL A 282 8.34 3.72 -1.23
CA VAL A 282 8.90 4.38 -0.05
C VAL A 282 7.91 4.28 1.08
N PHE A 283 8.36 3.81 2.24
CA PHE A 283 7.48 3.66 3.39
C PHE A 283 8.24 3.84 4.70
N ARG A 284 7.64 4.57 5.62
CA ARG A 284 8.10 4.69 7.00
C ARG A 284 7.79 3.41 7.76
N VAL A 285 8.72 2.97 8.60
CA VAL A 285 8.66 1.69 9.34
C VAL A 285 8.96 1.90 10.81
N GLY A 286 8.34 1.08 11.67
CA GLY A 286 8.55 1.08 13.11
C GLY A 286 7.33 0.58 13.89
N ARG A 287 7.33 0.79 15.21
CA ARG A 287 6.24 0.37 16.09
C ARG A 287 5.19 1.48 16.20
N PRO A 288 3.94 1.28 15.72
CA PRO A 288 2.91 2.29 15.84
C PRO A 288 2.47 2.44 17.30
N ARG A 289 2.21 3.68 17.75
CA ARG A 289 1.71 3.95 19.11
C ARG A 289 0.24 3.56 19.32
N ILE A 290 -0.48 3.40 18.21
CA ILE A 290 -1.89 3.02 18.18
C ILE A 290 -1.97 1.78 17.28
N ALA A 291 -2.63 0.74 17.76
CA ALA A 291 -2.86 -0.46 16.98
C ALA A 291 -3.60 -0.10 15.67
N PRO A 292 -3.05 -0.42 14.49
CA PRO A 292 -3.68 -0.09 13.22
C PRO A 292 -4.93 -0.93 12.98
N VAL A 293 -5.96 -0.29 12.43
CA VAL A 293 -7.21 -0.97 12.08
C VAL A 293 -7.03 -1.87 10.85
N ARG A 294 -7.86 -2.93 10.75
CA ARG A 294 -7.99 -3.70 9.52
C ARG A 294 -8.64 -2.82 8.46
N SER A 295 -7.97 -2.63 7.33
CA SER A 295 -8.54 -1.92 6.18
C SER A 295 -9.64 -2.74 5.52
N ALA A 296 -10.71 -2.09 5.09
CA ALA A 296 -11.82 -2.71 4.38
C ALA A 296 -11.38 -3.36 3.05
N ARG A 297 -12.05 -4.44 2.66
CA ARG A 297 -11.89 -5.07 1.35
C ARG A 297 -13.23 -5.36 0.68
N ARG A 298 -13.23 -5.31 -0.65
CA ARG A 298 -14.35 -5.81 -1.45
C ARG A 298 -14.44 -7.32 -1.30
N GLY A 299 -15.65 -7.85 -1.31
CA GLY A 299 -15.88 -9.29 -1.18
C GLY A 299 -15.83 -9.83 0.25
N GLU A 300 -15.50 -9.02 1.26
CA GLU A 300 -15.60 -9.41 2.70
C GLU A 300 -17.08 -9.37 3.22
N GLN A 301 -18.10 -9.27 2.35
CA GLN A 301 -19.51 -9.29 2.79
C GLN A 301 -20.08 -10.70 2.88
N SER A 302 -19.91 -11.34 4.05
CA SER A 302 -20.96 -12.09 4.77
C SER A 302 -20.40 -12.61 6.10
N ALA A 303 -20.40 -11.80 7.15
CA ALA A 303 -20.38 -12.21 8.57
C ALA A 303 -20.03 -11.01 9.46
N THR A 304 -20.97 -10.08 9.66
CA THR A 304 -21.14 -9.22 10.88
C THR A 304 -21.97 -8.00 10.52
N GLN A 305 -23.29 -8.16 10.46
CA GLN A 305 -24.17 -7.13 11.01
C GLN A 305 -24.71 -7.71 12.32
N PRO A 306 -24.40 -7.10 13.48
CA PRO A 306 -25.23 -7.33 14.65
C PRO A 306 -26.58 -6.65 14.40
N GLY A 307 -27.65 -7.43 14.52
CA GLY A 307 -29.02 -6.91 14.59
C GLY A 307 -29.27 -6.08 15.84
#